data_AF-A0A4Q2CZ89-F1
#
_entry.id   AF-A0A4Q2CZ89-F1
#
_cell.length_a   1.000
_cell.length_b   1.000
_cell.length_c   1.000
_cell.angle_alpha   90.00
_cell.angle_beta   90.00
_cell.angle_gamma   90.00
#
_symmetry.space_group_name_H-M   'P 1'
#
loop_
_entity.id
_entity.type
_entity.pdbx_description
1 polymer ?
#
loop_
_entity_poly.entity_id
_entity_poly.type
_entity_poly.pdbx_seq_one_letter_code
_entity_poly.pdbx_strand_id
1 'polypeptide(L)'
;MPSKGGDFVDDFVLQIGAQFLNSVTALTKVEEDDFSRKASLSYADVKHLQDHLAVASVRLRYVENAIRPISRLPSAVLLKIFHVLQNSPPYSLQWVVVTRVCSQWRKFALSAPALWSSIPLRAKGGSTLIELFLTRSSNTPLTIIFAQDPLGDNYSITRVQSYLRGLRNIVNNAADRIERLVMEPQFPIDDLLRADRLGQTLGQELSRVLLTPSAGPDLLNTISNTMENTFAKLFSESMPQARHLELWAEAVPYLLRRPDPLKHLTVLELSQIKIEPSNMDSLAFSKVLAVLDASRGSLRRIVLAGVELRDDLQSQFADGDSSLPPPIALSSLESIEIGDWELQGSLARFLQRLRLPPSASKCIWGTRLAPNAIGPFILPSSETDSPGNHAISRIVLSSTARADMIAFHKGSLYINGNLSFEDYSPLLNDTSQFQSVHGLVLTPLSTPLTVEDWTHLFRLLPNIRK
;
A
#
# COMPACT_ATOMS: atom_id res chain seq x y z
N MET A 1 -38.38 10.22 25.98
CA MET A 1 -39.67 10.54 25.34
C MET A 1 -40.04 9.42 24.41
N PRO A 2 -41.14 8.68 24.63
CA PRO A 2 -41.44 7.50 23.85
C PRO A 2 -42.12 7.83 22.50
N SER A 3 -41.74 7.05 21.50
CA SER A 3 -42.53 6.54 20.38
C SER A 3 -43.63 7.43 19.77
N LYS A 4 -43.33 8.05 18.63
CA LYS A 4 -44.33 8.41 17.61
C LYS A 4 -44.05 7.79 16.22
N GLY A 5 -43.08 6.88 16.13
CA GLY A 5 -42.68 6.26 14.86
C GLY A 5 -43.20 4.83 14.62
N GLY A 6 -43.77 4.17 15.64
CA GLY A 6 -44.29 2.80 15.54
C GLY A 6 -45.69 2.73 14.93
N ASP A 7 -46.60 3.59 15.41
CA ASP A 7 -48.02 3.54 15.03
C ASP A 7 -48.26 3.85 13.55
N PHE A 8 -47.42 4.67 12.92
CA PHE A 8 -47.59 5.02 11.51
C PHE A 8 -47.22 3.89 10.54
N VAL A 9 -46.30 3.00 10.96
CA VAL A 9 -45.90 1.85 10.16
C VAL A 9 -46.95 0.74 10.27
N ASP A 10 -47.51 0.53 11.45
CA ASP A 10 -48.56 -0.49 11.67
C ASP A 10 -49.87 -0.12 10.96
N ASP A 11 -50.36 1.12 11.07
CA ASP A 11 -51.61 1.54 10.42
C ASP A 11 -51.50 1.50 8.88
N PHE A 12 -50.35 1.90 8.33
CA PHE A 12 -50.12 1.88 6.89
C PHE A 12 -49.92 0.46 6.33
N VAL A 13 -49.29 -0.43 7.11
CA VAL A 13 -49.16 -1.86 6.76
C VAL A 13 -50.52 -2.56 6.82
N LEU A 14 -51.37 -2.23 7.81
CA LEU A 14 -52.74 -2.73 7.90
C LEU A 14 -53.61 -2.24 6.75
N GLN A 15 -53.51 -0.96 6.38
CA GLN A 15 -54.29 -0.38 5.29
C GLN A 15 -53.93 -0.99 3.92
N ILE A 16 -52.64 -1.22 3.66
CA ILE A 16 -52.18 -1.90 2.45
C ILE A 16 -52.54 -3.39 2.48
N GLY A 17 -52.44 -4.04 3.65
CA GLY A 17 -52.91 -5.41 3.84
C GLY A 17 -54.39 -5.57 3.50
N ALA A 18 -55.23 -4.64 3.95
CA ALA A 18 -56.67 -4.63 3.65
C ALA A 18 -56.97 -4.38 2.16
N GLN A 19 -56.29 -3.43 1.51
CA GLN A 19 -56.44 -3.18 0.08
C GLN A 19 -55.97 -4.37 -0.78
N PHE A 20 -54.88 -5.01 -0.37
CA PHE A 20 -54.36 -6.21 -1.01
C PHE A 20 -55.32 -7.40 -0.85
N LEU A 21 -55.81 -7.65 0.37
CA LEU A 21 -56.82 -8.68 0.63
C LEU A 21 -58.10 -8.43 -0.16
N ASN A 22 -58.60 -7.20 -0.23
CA ASN A 22 -59.79 -6.87 -1.01
C ASN A 22 -59.56 -7.12 -2.51
N SER A 23 -58.38 -6.79 -3.02
CA SER A 23 -58.00 -7.02 -4.41
C SER A 23 -57.84 -8.50 -4.76
N VAL A 24 -57.21 -9.29 -3.88
CA VAL A 24 -57.07 -10.75 -4.04
C VAL A 24 -58.43 -11.45 -3.88
N THR A 25 -59.28 -10.99 -2.97
CA THR A 25 -60.64 -11.53 -2.77
C THR A 25 -61.53 -11.23 -3.98
N ALA A 26 -61.38 -10.07 -4.61
CA ALA A 26 -62.09 -9.73 -5.84
C ALA A 26 -61.66 -10.61 -7.03
N LEU A 27 -60.38 -11.00 -7.10
CA LEU A 27 -59.84 -11.89 -8.13
C LEU A 27 -60.16 -13.37 -7.88
N THR A 28 -60.17 -13.81 -6.62
CA THR A 28 -60.47 -15.21 -6.25
C THR A 28 -61.96 -15.53 -6.26
N LYS A 29 -62.83 -14.51 -6.22
CA LYS A 29 -64.27 -14.63 -6.52
C LYS A 29 -64.60 -14.67 -8.02
N VAL A 30 -63.60 -14.56 -8.90
CA VAL A 30 -63.76 -14.89 -10.32
C VAL A 30 -63.79 -16.41 -10.40
N GLU A 31 -64.99 -17.00 -10.34
CA GLU A 31 -65.20 -18.40 -10.69
C GLU A 31 -64.62 -18.66 -12.09
N GLU A 32 -64.02 -19.84 -12.29
CA GLU A 32 -63.30 -20.20 -13.52
C GLU A 32 -64.14 -20.01 -14.81
N ASP A 33 -65.47 -19.98 -14.69
CA ASP A 33 -66.42 -20.02 -15.81
C ASP A 33 -66.98 -18.67 -16.28
N ASP A 34 -66.70 -17.54 -15.62
CA ASP A 34 -67.31 -16.24 -16.00
C ASP A 34 -66.47 -15.46 -17.05
N PHE A 35 -66.41 -16.01 -18.27
CA PHE A 35 -65.61 -15.50 -19.41
C PHE A 35 -65.93 -14.04 -19.78
N SER A 36 -67.16 -13.60 -19.56
CA SER A 36 -67.63 -12.24 -19.87
C SER A 36 -67.06 -11.17 -18.93
N ARG A 37 -66.72 -11.52 -17.68
CA ARG A 37 -66.06 -10.60 -16.74
C ARG A 37 -64.53 -10.61 -16.87
N LYS A 38 -63.92 -11.73 -17.28
CA LYS A 38 -62.48 -11.80 -17.63
C LYS A 38 -62.12 -10.82 -18.76
N ALA A 39 -63.03 -10.59 -19.71
CA ALA A 39 -62.87 -9.61 -20.79
C ALA A 39 -63.03 -8.14 -20.34
N SER A 40 -63.57 -7.89 -19.13
CA SER A 40 -63.78 -6.54 -18.57
C SER A 40 -62.67 -6.06 -17.63
N LEU A 41 -61.74 -6.95 -17.25
CA LEU A 41 -60.53 -6.58 -16.51
C LEU A 41 -59.58 -5.83 -17.44
N SER A 42 -59.46 -4.52 -17.23
CA SER A 42 -58.53 -3.69 -17.99
C SER A 42 -57.09 -4.15 -17.73
N TYR A 43 -56.25 -4.12 -18.77
CA TYR A 43 -54.81 -4.32 -18.61
C TYR A 43 -54.21 -3.43 -17.53
N ALA A 44 -54.79 -2.23 -17.32
CA ALA A 44 -54.40 -1.32 -16.24
C ALA A 44 -54.64 -1.91 -14.84
N ASP A 45 -55.74 -2.63 -14.62
CA ASP A 45 -56.07 -3.23 -13.33
C ASP A 45 -55.13 -4.41 -13.02
N VAL A 46 -54.87 -5.25 -14.03
CA VAL A 46 -53.91 -6.36 -13.92
C VAL A 46 -52.50 -5.82 -13.63
N LYS A 47 -52.08 -4.75 -14.30
CA LYS A 47 -50.79 -4.10 -14.07
C LYS A 47 -50.69 -3.49 -12.67
N HIS A 48 -51.74 -2.81 -12.22
CA HIS A 48 -51.80 -2.24 -10.88
C HIS A 48 -51.67 -3.34 -9.80
N LEU A 49 -52.37 -4.47 -9.97
CA LEU A 49 -52.25 -5.63 -9.08
C LEU A 49 -50.84 -6.23 -9.06
N GLN A 50 -50.20 -6.33 -10.22
CA GLN A 50 -48.80 -6.77 -10.32
C GLN A 50 -47.85 -5.82 -9.58
N ASP A 51 -48.04 -4.51 -9.71
CA ASP A 51 -47.25 -3.50 -9.00
C ASP A 51 -47.45 -3.61 -7.48
N HIS A 52 -48.69 -3.80 -7.01
CA HIS A 52 -49.00 -3.99 -5.58
C HIS A 52 -48.38 -5.29 -5.02
N LEU A 53 -48.48 -6.39 -5.75
CA LEU A 53 -47.83 -7.66 -5.38
C LEU A 53 -46.31 -7.52 -5.29
N ALA A 54 -45.69 -6.78 -6.22
CA ALA A 54 -44.26 -6.51 -6.21
C ALA A 54 -43.86 -5.71 -4.97
N VAL A 55 -44.62 -4.67 -4.61
CA VAL A 55 -44.39 -3.86 -3.39
C VAL A 55 -44.56 -4.70 -2.13
N ALA A 56 -45.64 -5.48 -2.02
CA ALA A 56 -45.89 -6.35 -0.87
C ALA A 56 -44.77 -7.39 -0.70
N SER A 57 -44.32 -8.00 -1.79
CA SER A 57 -43.22 -8.97 -1.80
C SER A 57 -41.90 -8.36 -1.30
N VAL A 58 -41.59 -7.12 -1.69
CA VAL A 58 -40.40 -6.39 -1.20
C VAL A 58 -40.50 -6.12 0.30
N ARG A 59 -41.68 -5.73 0.80
CA ARG A 59 -41.90 -5.46 2.23
C ARG A 59 -41.84 -6.72 3.08
N LEU A 60 -42.40 -7.84 2.60
CA LEU A 60 -42.31 -9.13 3.30
C LEU A 60 -40.83 -9.52 3.51
N ARG A 61 -40.02 -9.44 2.44
CA ARG A 61 -38.57 -9.70 2.53
C ARG A 61 -37.86 -8.75 3.50
N TYR A 62 -38.30 -7.49 3.60
CA TYR A 62 -37.74 -6.55 4.56
C TYR A 62 -38.00 -7.00 6.01
N VAL A 63 -39.24 -7.39 6.33
CA VAL A 63 -39.61 -7.89 7.66
C VAL A 63 -38.89 -9.21 7.97
N GLU A 64 -38.87 -10.15 7.01
CA GLU A 64 -38.14 -11.41 7.13
C GLU A 64 -36.65 -11.18 7.43
N ASN A 65 -36.03 -10.20 6.77
CA ASN A 65 -34.65 -9.83 7.05
C ASN A 65 -34.47 -9.18 8.41
N ALA A 66 -35.43 -8.35 8.85
CA ALA A 66 -35.40 -7.66 10.14
C ALA A 66 -35.49 -8.62 11.33
N ILE A 67 -36.16 -9.76 11.17
CA ILE A 67 -36.28 -10.78 12.22
C ILE A 67 -35.09 -11.76 12.28
N ARG A 68 -34.21 -11.79 11.27
CA ARG A 68 -33.02 -12.67 11.30
C ARG A 68 -32.10 -12.27 12.47
N PRO A 69 -31.35 -13.20 13.07
CA PRO A 69 -30.39 -12.83 14.12
C PRO A 69 -29.36 -11.77 13.69
N ILE A 70 -28.97 -11.78 12.41
CA ILE A 70 -27.93 -10.89 11.87
C ILE A 70 -28.33 -9.42 11.78
N SER A 71 -29.63 -9.11 11.66
CA SER A 71 -30.16 -7.74 11.65
C SER A 71 -30.19 -7.08 13.03
N ARG A 72 -29.99 -7.87 14.10
CA ARG A 72 -29.89 -7.39 15.50
C ARG A 72 -28.49 -6.89 15.87
N LEU A 73 -27.51 -7.08 14.98
CA LEU A 73 -26.14 -6.63 15.25
C LEU A 73 -26.08 -5.10 15.34
N PRO A 74 -25.42 -4.54 16.36
CA PRO A 74 -25.15 -3.11 16.42
C PRO A 74 -24.36 -2.63 15.20
N SER A 75 -24.62 -1.40 14.76
CA SER A 75 -23.94 -0.78 13.61
C SER A 75 -22.42 -0.79 13.72
N ALA A 76 -21.88 -0.58 14.94
CA ALA A 76 -20.44 -0.65 15.21
C ALA A 76 -19.85 -2.04 14.92
N VAL A 77 -20.59 -3.11 15.20
CA VAL A 77 -20.15 -4.48 14.93
C VAL A 77 -20.20 -4.77 13.43
N LEU A 78 -21.26 -4.32 12.74
CA LEU A 78 -21.35 -4.43 11.28
C LEU A 78 -20.19 -3.72 10.58
N LEU A 79 -19.84 -2.50 11.00
CA LEU A 79 -18.70 -1.78 10.44
C LEU A 79 -17.37 -2.51 10.66
N LYS A 80 -17.16 -3.11 11.84
CA LYS A 80 -15.97 -3.93 12.08
C LYS A 80 -15.91 -5.13 11.15
N ILE A 81 -17.03 -5.82 10.94
CA ILE A 81 -17.12 -6.92 9.96
C ILE A 81 -16.77 -6.43 8.56
N PHE A 82 -17.31 -5.28 8.14
CA PHE A 82 -17.04 -4.71 6.81
C PHE A 82 -15.55 -4.37 6.64
N HIS A 83 -14.89 -3.81 7.66
CA HIS A 83 -13.46 -3.56 7.62
C HIS A 83 -12.63 -4.85 7.57
N VAL A 84 -13.02 -5.90 8.29
CA VAL A 84 -12.33 -7.21 8.20
C VAL A 84 -12.44 -7.77 6.78
N LEU A 85 -13.62 -7.70 6.16
CA LEU A 85 -13.83 -8.14 4.78
C LEU A 85 -13.09 -7.28 3.75
N GLN A 86 -13.03 -5.97 3.96
CA GLN A 86 -12.25 -5.04 3.12
C GLN A 86 -10.77 -5.40 3.11
N ASN A 87 -10.25 -5.92 4.22
CA ASN A 87 -8.86 -6.31 4.39
C ASN A 87 -8.57 -7.77 4.04
N SER A 88 -9.56 -8.58 3.60
CA SER A 88 -9.39 -10.02 3.38
C SER A 88 -10.12 -10.54 2.12
N PRO A 89 -9.40 -10.92 1.04
CA PRO A 89 -7.99 -10.65 0.82
C PRO A 89 -7.74 -9.14 0.69
N PRO A 90 -6.53 -8.64 1.05
CA PRO A 90 -6.24 -7.22 1.01
C PRO A 90 -6.52 -6.66 -0.39
N TYR A 91 -7.05 -5.44 -0.43
CA TYR A 91 -7.26 -4.68 -1.67
C TYR A 91 -8.27 -5.29 -2.64
N SER A 92 -9.10 -6.23 -2.16
CA SER A 92 -10.15 -6.89 -2.94
C SER A 92 -11.42 -6.05 -2.99
N LEU A 93 -12.05 -5.95 -4.17
CA LEU A 93 -13.39 -5.37 -4.30
C LEU A 93 -14.52 -6.32 -3.85
N GLN A 94 -14.18 -7.55 -3.42
CA GLN A 94 -15.17 -8.53 -2.97
C GLN A 94 -15.95 -8.05 -1.76
N TRP A 95 -15.36 -7.20 -0.89
CA TRP A 95 -16.05 -6.64 0.27
C TRP A 95 -17.33 -5.88 -0.13
N VAL A 96 -17.41 -5.33 -1.35
CA VAL A 96 -18.60 -4.62 -1.85
C VAL A 96 -19.84 -5.53 -1.85
N VAL A 97 -19.67 -6.86 -1.80
CA VAL A 97 -20.78 -7.82 -1.60
C VAL A 97 -21.63 -7.51 -0.36
N VAL A 98 -21.06 -6.88 0.68
CA VAL A 98 -21.82 -6.48 1.87
C VAL A 98 -22.95 -5.51 1.54
N THR A 99 -22.81 -4.73 0.46
CA THR A 99 -23.86 -3.81 -0.05
C THR A 99 -25.03 -4.53 -0.72
N ARG A 100 -24.94 -5.85 -0.90
CA ARG A 100 -25.94 -6.71 -1.55
C ARG A 100 -26.64 -7.66 -0.57
N VAL A 101 -26.23 -7.70 0.69
CA VAL A 101 -26.79 -8.63 1.70
C VAL A 101 -28.24 -8.26 2.05
N CYS A 102 -28.47 -7.05 2.54
CA CYS A 102 -29.81 -6.51 2.81
C CYS A 102 -29.80 -4.98 2.71
N SER A 103 -30.99 -4.36 2.71
CA SER A 103 -31.13 -2.90 2.61
C SER A 103 -30.43 -2.15 3.76
N GLN A 104 -30.46 -2.70 4.97
CA GLN A 104 -29.79 -2.13 6.14
C GLN A 104 -28.26 -2.13 5.98
N TRP A 105 -27.68 -3.27 5.59
CA TRP A 105 -26.24 -3.39 5.35
C TRP A 105 -25.78 -2.46 4.23
N ARG A 106 -26.56 -2.40 3.14
CA ARG A 106 -26.33 -1.46 2.05
C ARG A 106 -26.32 -0.02 2.54
N LYS A 107 -27.33 0.39 3.31
CA LYS A 107 -27.41 1.76 3.85
C LYS A 107 -26.19 2.10 4.69
N PHE A 108 -25.79 1.21 5.60
CA PHE A 108 -24.61 1.42 6.46
C PHE A 108 -23.29 1.45 5.68
N ALA A 109 -23.09 0.50 4.76
CA ALA A 109 -21.86 0.44 3.96
C ALA A 109 -21.71 1.66 3.05
N LEU A 110 -22.82 2.15 2.47
CA LEU A 110 -22.82 3.37 1.65
C LEU A 110 -22.64 4.64 2.47
N SER A 111 -23.09 4.67 3.73
CA SER A 111 -22.97 5.83 4.62
C SER A 111 -21.65 5.90 5.39
N ALA A 112 -20.72 4.97 5.14
CA ALA A 112 -19.44 4.88 5.85
C ALA A 112 -18.27 5.20 4.92
N PRO A 113 -17.84 6.47 4.82
CA PRO A 113 -16.81 6.90 3.88
C PRO A 113 -15.48 6.14 3.98
N ALA A 114 -15.08 5.75 5.19
CA ALA A 114 -13.86 5.00 5.44
C ALA A 114 -13.80 3.63 4.72
N LEU A 115 -14.94 3.02 4.38
CA LEU A 115 -14.95 1.79 3.58
C LEU A 115 -14.61 2.04 2.11
N TRP A 116 -14.77 3.28 1.64
CA TRP A 116 -14.54 3.68 0.25
C TRP A 116 -13.20 4.40 0.05
N SER A 117 -12.42 4.58 1.12
CA SER A 117 -11.15 5.33 1.08
C SER A 117 -9.96 4.49 0.59
N SER A 118 -10.10 3.17 0.54
CA SER A 118 -9.13 2.26 -0.05
C SER A 118 -9.50 2.00 -1.51
N ILE A 119 -8.75 2.59 -2.43
CA ILE A 119 -9.03 2.59 -3.87
C ILE A 119 -8.01 1.69 -4.58
N PRO A 120 -8.42 0.48 -4.99
CA PRO A 120 -7.59 -0.37 -5.82
C PRO A 120 -7.63 0.13 -7.27
N LEU A 121 -6.50 0.61 -7.79
CA LEU A 121 -6.29 0.88 -9.20
C LEU A 121 -6.12 -0.45 -9.93
N ARG A 122 -7.16 -0.86 -10.66
CA ARG A 122 -7.24 -2.10 -11.44
C ARG A 122 -7.69 -1.82 -12.87
N ALA A 123 -7.18 -2.58 -13.84
CA ALA A 123 -7.52 -2.38 -15.25
C ALA A 123 -9.02 -2.50 -15.52
N LYS A 124 -9.70 -3.48 -14.88
CA LYS A 124 -11.15 -3.71 -15.05
C LYS A 124 -12.05 -2.74 -14.29
N GLY A 125 -11.49 -1.95 -13.35
CA GLY A 125 -12.27 -1.02 -12.54
C GLY A 125 -12.77 0.19 -13.32
N GLY A 126 -12.01 0.65 -14.31
CA GLY A 126 -12.33 1.84 -15.11
C GLY A 126 -12.42 3.14 -14.27
N SER A 127 -12.61 4.28 -14.96
CA SER A 127 -12.73 5.59 -14.28
C SER A 127 -14.00 5.70 -13.43
N THR A 128 -15.10 5.09 -13.86
CA THR A 128 -16.39 5.17 -13.16
C THR A 128 -16.34 4.55 -11.75
N LEU A 129 -15.62 3.44 -11.57
CA LEU A 129 -15.47 2.85 -10.24
C LEU A 129 -14.64 3.77 -9.34
N ILE A 130 -13.60 4.38 -9.87
CA ILE A 130 -12.74 5.31 -9.13
C ILE A 130 -13.56 6.54 -8.73
N GLU A 131 -14.34 7.13 -9.64
CA GLU A 131 -15.25 8.25 -9.33
C GLU A 131 -16.23 7.89 -8.21
N LEU A 132 -16.78 6.68 -8.26
CA LEU A 132 -17.68 6.16 -7.24
C LEU A 132 -17.01 6.07 -5.86
N PHE A 133 -15.78 5.57 -5.80
CA PHE A 133 -14.99 5.50 -4.57
C PHE A 133 -14.60 6.90 -4.07
N LEU A 134 -14.17 7.79 -4.96
CA LEU A 134 -13.82 9.18 -4.63
C LEU A 134 -15.03 9.94 -4.07
N THR A 135 -16.21 9.78 -4.68
CA THR A 135 -17.45 10.40 -4.21
C THR A 135 -17.85 9.89 -2.83
N ARG A 136 -17.75 8.57 -2.60
CA ARG A 136 -18.19 7.97 -1.33
C ARG A 136 -17.20 8.13 -0.19
N SER A 137 -15.90 8.20 -0.49
CA SER A 137 -14.86 8.50 0.50
C SER A 137 -14.93 9.95 1.00
N SER A 138 -15.62 10.86 0.30
CA SER A 138 -15.82 12.24 0.74
C SER A 138 -14.49 12.93 1.06
N ASN A 139 -14.24 13.37 2.30
CA ASN A 139 -12.98 14.00 2.71
C ASN A 139 -12.06 13.06 3.51
N THR A 140 -12.32 11.76 3.53
CA THR A 140 -11.43 10.84 4.27
C THR A 140 -10.08 10.71 3.59
N PRO A 141 -8.99 10.54 4.37
CA PRO A 141 -7.68 10.17 3.85
C PRO A 141 -7.75 8.92 2.98
N LEU A 142 -7.04 8.93 1.85
CA LEU A 142 -7.09 7.89 0.84
C LEU A 142 -5.89 6.95 0.93
N THR A 143 -6.19 5.67 0.73
CA THR A 143 -5.20 4.63 0.44
C THR A 143 -5.34 4.22 -1.02
N ILE A 144 -4.35 4.55 -1.84
CA ILE A 144 -4.33 4.17 -3.27
C ILE A 144 -3.44 2.94 -3.43
N ILE A 145 -3.99 1.87 -4.01
CA ILE A 145 -3.26 0.62 -4.23
C ILE A 145 -3.18 0.32 -5.72
N PHE A 146 -1.97 0.24 -6.25
CA PHE A 146 -1.73 -0.29 -7.60
C PHE A 146 -1.66 -1.81 -7.51
N ALA A 147 -2.75 -2.48 -7.91
CA ALA A 147 -2.89 -3.93 -7.78
C ALA A 147 -3.08 -4.59 -9.16
N GLN A 148 -2.51 -5.79 -9.34
CA GLN A 148 -2.75 -6.56 -10.56
C GLN A 148 -4.15 -7.22 -10.51
N ASP A 149 -4.81 -7.30 -11.65
CA ASP A 149 -6.04 -8.09 -11.73
C ASP A 149 -5.72 -9.59 -11.59
N PRO A 150 -6.41 -10.33 -10.70
CA PRO A 150 -6.06 -11.72 -10.34
C PRO A 150 -6.25 -12.74 -11.48
N LEU A 151 -6.79 -12.31 -12.63
CA LEU A 151 -7.06 -13.18 -13.78
C LEU A 151 -5.99 -13.09 -14.88
N GLY A 152 -4.84 -12.47 -14.63
CA GLY A 152 -3.59 -12.79 -15.33
C GLY A 152 -3.52 -12.69 -16.87
N ASP A 153 -4.53 -12.16 -17.58
CA ASP A 153 -4.42 -12.14 -19.05
C ASP A 153 -3.42 -11.08 -19.54
N ASN A 154 -2.85 -11.36 -20.69
CA ASN A 154 -1.89 -10.55 -21.45
C ASN A 154 -2.11 -9.02 -21.38
N TYR A 155 -1.00 -8.31 -21.28
CA TYR A 155 -0.90 -6.86 -21.41
C TYR A 155 -1.57 -6.39 -22.71
N SER A 156 -2.59 -5.53 -22.57
CA SER A 156 -3.20 -4.84 -23.72
C SER A 156 -3.13 -3.34 -23.51
N ILE A 157 -2.98 -2.58 -24.60
CA ILE A 157 -2.95 -1.11 -24.61
C ILE A 157 -4.18 -0.53 -23.90
N THR A 158 -5.34 -1.18 -24.05
CA THR A 158 -6.60 -0.78 -23.40
C THR A 158 -6.51 -0.83 -21.87
N ARG A 159 -5.76 -1.78 -21.30
CA ARG A 159 -5.54 -1.87 -19.84
C ARG A 159 -4.67 -0.72 -19.35
N VAL A 160 -3.55 -0.45 -20.04
CA VAL A 160 -2.64 0.67 -19.72
C VAL A 160 -3.39 2.00 -19.73
N GLN A 161 -4.19 2.25 -20.77
CA GLN A 161 -5.04 3.46 -20.84
C GLN A 161 -6.05 3.55 -19.69
N SER A 162 -6.62 2.43 -19.27
CA SER A 162 -7.57 2.39 -18.15
C SER A 162 -6.89 2.75 -16.83
N TYR A 163 -5.67 2.24 -16.57
CA TYR A 163 -4.87 2.63 -15.42
C TYR A 163 -4.53 4.12 -15.43
N LEU A 164 -4.01 4.64 -16.56
CA LEU A 164 -3.64 6.05 -16.67
C LEU A 164 -4.84 6.97 -16.47
N ARG A 165 -6.00 6.63 -17.04
CA ARG A 165 -7.24 7.40 -16.83
C ARG A 165 -7.65 7.41 -15.36
N GLY A 166 -7.59 6.26 -14.70
CA GLY A 166 -7.89 6.14 -13.28
C GLY A 166 -6.94 6.96 -12.41
N LEU A 167 -5.64 6.87 -12.71
CA LEU A 167 -4.61 7.63 -12.01
C LEU A 167 -4.79 9.14 -12.21
N ARG A 168 -5.03 9.60 -13.44
CA ARG A 168 -5.32 11.02 -13.74
C ARG A 168 -6.50 11.54 -12.92
N ASN A 169 -7.56 10.73 -12.83
CA ASN A 169 -8.73 11.10 -12.05
C ASN A 169 -8.39 11.30 -10.56
N ILE A 170 -7.62 10.39 -9.97
CA ILE A 170 -7.17 10.52 -8.56
C ILE A 170 -6.30 11.74 -8.39
N VAL A 171 -5.29 11.91 -9.27
CA VAL A 171 -4.34 13.03 -9.19
C VAL A 171 -5.06 14.38 -9.28
N ASN A 172 -6.03 14.50 -10.19
CA ASN A 172 -6.72 15.76 -10.42
C ASN A 172 -7.77 16.09 -9.34
N ASN A 173 -8.36 15.09 -8.69
CA ASN A 173 -9.52 15.30 -7.82
C ASN A 173 -9.29 14.98 -6.34
N ALA A 174 -8.21 14.29 -5.99
CA ALA A 174 -8.04 13.82 -4.61
C ALA A 174 -6.58 13.56 -4.19
N ALA A 175 -5.59 14.10 -4.92
CA ALA A 175 -4.19 13.91 -4.56
C ALA A 175 -3.88 14.42 -3.15
N ASP A 176 -4.49 15.54 -2.76
CA ASP A 176 -4.34 16.21 -1.47
C ASP A 176 -4.73 15.33 -0.29
N ARG A 177 -5.59 14.34 -0.55
CA ARG A 177 -6.12 13.39 0.42
C ARG A 177 -5.31 12.10 0.50
N ILE A 178 -4.33 11.87 -0.38
CA ILE A 178 -3.56 10.63 -0.39
C ILE A 178 -2.68 10.57 0.86
N GLU A 179 -3.00 9.63 1.75
CA GLU A 179 -2.24 9.34 2.96
C GLU A 179 -1.33 8.12 2.75
N ARG A 180 -1.83 7.11 2.05
CA ARG A 180 -1.10 5.87 1.79
C ARG A 180 -1.08 5.55 0.31
N LEU A 181 0.10 5.27 -0.22
CA LEU A 181 0.31 4.82 -1.57
C LEU A 181 1.04 3.48 -1.54
N VAL A 182 0.44 2.45 -2.12
CA VAL A 182 0.97 1.09 -2.16
C VAL A 182 1.01 0.60 -3.59
N MET A 183 2.12 0.03 -4.00
CA MET A 183 2.25 -0.68 -5.28
C MET A 183 2.48 -2.15 -5.01
N GLU A 184 1.69 -3.06 -5.58
CA GLU A 184 1.92 -4.48 -5.40
C GLU A 184 3.11 -4.96 -6.27
N PRO A 185 3.88 -5.97 -5.83
CA PRO A 185 5.04 -6.48 -6.58
C PRO A 185 4.71 -6.92 -8.03
N GLN A 186 3.52 -7.47 -8.23
CA GLN A 186 3.04 -7.94 -9.53
C GLN A 186 2.43 -6.85 -10.42
N PHE A 187 2.43 -5.59 -9.97
CA PHE A 187 1.85 -4.49 -10.73
C PHE A 187 2.75 -4.09 -11.91
N PRO A 188 2.22 -4.00 -13.14
CA PRO A 188 3.03 -3.74 -14.34
C PRO A 188 3.33 -2.25 -14.52
N ILE A 189 4.08 -1.70 -13.57
CA ILE A 189 4.42 -0.29 -13.59
C ILE A 189 5.27 0.08 -14.82
N ASP A 190 6.11 -0.83 -15.29
CA ASP A 190 7.04 -0.60 -16.40
C ASP A 190 6.31 -0.25 -17.68
N ASP A 191 5.23 -0.96 -17.98
CA ASP A 191 4.41 -0.71 -19.17
C ASP A 191 3.69 0.63 -19.08
N LEU A 192 3.26 1.02 -17.88
CA LEU A 192 2.68 2.34 -17.63
C LEU A 192 3.71 3.45 -17.77
N LEU A 193 4.92 3.24 -17.23
CA LEU A 193 6.01 4.21 -17.32
C LEU A 193 6.54 4.33 -18.75
N ARG A 194 6.63 3.23 -19.49
CA ARG A 194 6.96 3.22 -20.93
C ARG A 194 5.88 3.95 -21.71
N ALA A 195 4.60 3.68 -21.46
CA ALA A 195 3.50 4.39 -22.13
C ALA A 195 3.47 5.88 -21.78
N ASP A 196 3.72 6.24 -20.52
CA ASP A 196 3.79 7.63 -20.07
C ASP A 196 5.00 8.35 -20.71
N ARG A 197 6.18 7.71 -20.73
CA ARG A 197 7.38 8.21 -21.44
C ARG A 197 7.15 8.37 -22.94
N LEU A 198 6.59 7.37 -23.60
CA LEU A 198 6.24 7.45 -25.02
C LEU A 198 5.26 8.60 -25.26
N GLY A 199 4.26 8.77 -24.39
CA GLY A 199 3.37 9.93 -24.41
C GLY A 199 4.11 11.26 -24.26
N GLN A 200 5.11 11.33 -23.38
CA GLN A 200 5.96 12.51 -23.21
C GLN A 200 6.81 12.80 -24.46
N THR A 201 7.51 11.80 -25.01
CA THR A 201 8.37 11.96 -26.19
C THR A 201 7.56 12.31 -27.42
N LEU A 202 6.48 11.57 -27.70
CA LEU A 202 5.53 11.91 -28.75
C LEU A 202 4.94 13.29 -28.52
N GLY A 203 4.70 13.68 -27.27
CA GLY A 203 4.16 14.99 -26.97
C GLY A 203 5.13 16.14 -27.22
N GLN A 204 6.40 15.96 -26.90
CA GLN A 204 7.45 16.93 -27.22
C GLN A 204 7.65 17.04 -28.74
N GLU A 205 7.67 15.91 -29.46
CA GLU A 205 7.81 15.89 -30.92
C GLU A 205 6.58 16.45 -31.64
N LEU A 206 5.37 16.09 -31.23
CA LEU A 206 4.13 16.64 -31.79
C LEU A 206 4.01 18.13 -31.48
N SER A 207 4.40 18.57 -30.27
CA SER A 207 4.44 19.99 -29.93
C SER A 207 5.45 20.73 -30.81
N ARG A 208 6.61 20.13 -31.13
CA ARG A 208 7.59 20.69 -32.09
C ARG A 208 7.03 20.78 -33.52
N VAL A 209 6.29 19.78 -33.97
CA VAL A 209 5.72 19.72 -35.34
C VAL A 209 4.47 20.61 -35.50
N LEU A 210 3.65 20.73 -34.45
CA LEU A 210 2.39 21.48 -34.44
C LEU A 210 2.54 22.96 -34.05
N LEU A 211 3.75 23.42 -33.70
CA LEU A 211 4.10 24.85 -33.69
C LEU A 211 4.16 25.47 -35.11
N THR A 212 3.61 24.78 -36.11
CA THR A 212 3.27 25.34 -37.41
C THR A 212 2.00 26.20 -37.30
N PRO A 213 1.88 27.34 -38.00
CA PRO A 213 0.84 28.36 -37.74
C PRO A 213 -0.62 27.95 -38.00
N SER A 214 -0.88 26.70 -38.39
CA SER A 214 -2.19 26.21 -38.86
C SER A 214 -2.90 25.25 -37.91
N ALA A 215 -2.30 24.85 -36.79
CA ALA A 215 -2.93 23.94 -35.83
C ALA A 215 -3.92 24.70 -34.92
N GLY A 216 -5.20 24.31 -34.93
CA GLY A 216 -6.25 24.95 -34.13
C GLY A 216 -6.09 24.74 -32.61
N PRO A 217 -6.55 25.69 -31.78
CA PRO A 217 -6.35 25.70 -30.32
C PRO A 217 -6.98 24.51 -29.59
N ASP A 218 -8.05 23.91 -30.13
CA ASP A 218 -8.71 22.73 -29.53
C ASP A 218 -7.85 21.45 -29.63
N LEU A 219 -7.07 21.33 -30.71
CA LEU A 219 -6.16 20.21 -30.92
C LEU A 219 -4.99 20.29 -29.94
N LEU A 220 -4.44 21.49 -29.72
CA LEU A 220 -3.38 21.76 -28.74
C LEU A 220 -3.84 21.50 -27.30
N ASN A 221 -5.07 21.87 -26.93
CA ASN A 221 -5.62 21.58 -25.60
C ASN A 221 -5.87 20.08 -25.38
N THR A 222 -6.36 19.37 -26.39
CA THR A 222 -6.58 17.92 -26.32
C THR A 222 -5.24 17.15 -26.23
N ILE A 223 -4.24 17.62 -26.96
CA ILE A 223 -2.86 17.13 -26.96
C ILE A 223 -2.20 17.39 -25.60
N SER A 224 -2.28 18.61 -25.07
CA SER A 224 -1.73 19.00 -23.76
C SER A 224 -2.31 18.19 -22.60
N ASN A 225 -3.64 17.98 -22.58
CA ASN A 225 -4.32 17.14 -21.57
C ASN A 225 -3.97 15.64 -21.69
N THR A 226 -3.53 15.19 -22.86
CA THR A 226 -3.03 13.83 -23.07
C THR A 226 -1.57 13.68 -22.64
N MET A 227 -0.83 14.80 -22.56
CA MET A 227 0.61 14.92 -22.32
C MET A 227 1.02 15.28 -20.89
N GLU A 228 0.08 15.52 -19.98
CA GLU A 228 0.40 15.70 -18.57
C GLU A 228 1.05 14.43 -17.99
N ASN A 229 2.29 14.59 -17.53
CA ASN A 229 3.08 13.57 -16.83
C ASN A 229 2.36 13.22 -15.52
N THR A 230 1.49 12.22 -15.58
CA THR A 230 0.50 11.94 -14.53
C THR A 230 1.21 11.43 -13.28
N PHE A 231 2.25 10.60 -13.47
CA PHE A 231 3.12 10.16 -12.39
C PHE A 231 3.87 11.34 -11.78
N ALA A 232 4.52 12.20 -12.57
CA ALA A 232 5.15 13.40 -12.05
C ALA A 232 4.25 14.27 -11.18
N LYS A 233 2.98 14.46 -11.61
CA LYS A 233 2.00 15.26 -10.90
C LYS A 233 1.60 14.58 -9.60
N LEU A 234 1.36 13.25 -9.62
CA LEU A 234 1.09 12.46 -8.41
C LEU A 234 2.18 12.66 -7.35
N PHE A 235 3.45 12.60 -7.72
CA PHE A 235 4.60 12.67 -6.81
C PHE A 235 5.19 14.09 -6.66
N SER A 236 4.40 15.12 -6.95
CA SER A 236 4.77 16.53 -6.71
C SER A 236 4.15 17.06 -5.42
N GLU A 237 3.95 18.38 -5.30
CA GLU A 237 3.26 19.05 -4.17
C GLU A 237 1.83 18.53 -3.92
N SER A 238 1.31 17.67 -4.80
CA SER A 238 -0.03 17.15 -4.76
C SER A 238 -0.32 16.17 -3.60
N MET A 239 0.68 15.63 -2.88
CA MET A 239 0.45 14.70 -1.74
C MET A 239 0.93 15.21 -0.36
N PRO A 240 0.41 16.34 0.15
CA PRO A 240 0.81 16.90 1.45
C PRO A 240 0.48 16.01 2.66
N GLN A 241 -0.51 15.12 2.51
CA GLN A 241 -0.96 14.22 3.58
C GLN A 241 -0.28 12.85 3.55
N ALA A 242 0.67 12.61 2.63
CA ALA A 242 1.34 11.32 2.54
C ALA A 242 2.04 10.97 3.87
N ARG A 243 1.75 9.77 4.37
CA ARG A 243 2.36 9.18 5.58
C ARG A 243 2.98 7.83 5.29
N HIS A 244 2.49 7.11 4.30
CA HIS A 244 2.96 5.76 4.00
C HIS A 244 3.18 5.61 2.50
N LEU A 245 4.40 5.24 2.13
CA LEU A 245 4.81 5.03 0.76
C LEU A 245 5.46 3.65 0.64
N GLU A 246 4.83 2.77 -0.14
CA GLU A 246 5.29 1.41 -0.41
C GLU A 246 5.39 1.22 -1.93
N LEU A 247 6.60 1.03 -2.42
CA LEU A 247 6.94 1.07 -3.83
C LEU A 247 7.83 -0.11 -4.21
N TRP A 248 7.57 -0.68 -5.38
CA TRP A 248 8.31 -1.82 -5.87
C TRP A 248 9.06 -1.54 -7.19
N ALA A 249 10.30 -2.04 -7.25
CA ALA A 249 11.27 -2.14 -8.35
C ALA A 249 11.44 -0.94 -9.28
N GLU A 250 10.82 -0.94 -10.46
CA GLU A 250 11.18 -0.01 -11.53
C GLU A 250 10.54 1.38 -11.40
N ALA A 251 9.55 1.54 -10.52
CA ALA A 251 8.93 2.84 -10.25
C ALA A 251 9.91 3.79 -9.56
N VAL A 252 10.70 3.26 -8.62
CA VAL A 252 11.44 4.00 -7.59
C VAL A 252 12.33 5.12 -8.15
N PRO A 253 13.12 4.93 -9.24
CA PRO A 253 13.94 6.01 -9.81
C PRO A 253 13.15 7.18 -10.39
N TYR A 254 11.90 6.98 -10.81
CA TYR A 254 11.05 8.05 -11.34
C TYR A 254 10.45 8.90 -10.23
N LEU A 255 10.12 8.26 -9.11
CA LEU A 255 9.44 8.87 -7.97
C LEU A 255 10.35 9.84 -7.23
N LEU A 256 11.64 9.54 -7.19
CA LEU A 256 12.64 10.28 -6.44
C LEU A 256 13.47 11.24 -7.30
N ARG A 257 13.17 11.40 -8.60
CA ARG A 257 13.88 12.33 -9.50
C ARG A 257 13.57 13.82 -9.24
N ARG A 258 12.50 14.13 -8.51
CA ARG A 258 11.96 15.50 -8.37
C ARG A 258 12.69 16.35 -7.32
N PRO A 259 12.51 17.70 -7.35
CA PRO A 259 13.23 18.62 -6.48
C PRO A 259 12.69 18.65 -5.04
N ASP A 260 11.37 18.48 -4.84
CA ASP A 260 10.77 18.58 -3.51
C ASP A 260 10.50 17.19 -2.90
N PRO A 261 11.22 16.80 -1.84
CA PRO A 261 10.99 15.54 -1.16
C PRO A 261 9.66 15.53 -0.39
N LEU A 262 9.03 14.35 -0.34
CA LEU A 262 7.82 14.12 0.46
C LEU A 262 8.12 14.39 1.94
N LYS A 263 7.33 15.28 2.53
CA LYS A 263 7.43 15.67 3.93
C LYS A 263 6.48 14.83 4.76
N HIS A 264 6.84 14.56 6.01
CA HIS A 264 6.00 13.88 7.00
C HIS A 264 5.75 12.37 6.77
N LEU A 265 6.56 11.69 5.95
CA LEU A 265 6.45 10.24 5.83
C LEU A 265 6.74 9.56 7.18
N THR A 266 5.94 8.54 7.49
CA THR A 266 6.08 7.67 8.66
C THR A 266 6.60 6.29 8.27
N VAL A 267 6.24 5.82 7.07
CA VAL A 267 6.69 4.55 6.51
C VAL A 267 7.19 4.81 5.09
N LEU A 268 8.43 4.38 4.83
CA LEU A 268 9.04 4.35 3.51
C LEU A 268 9.50 2.92 3.21
N GLU A 269 8.91 2.29 2.22
CA GLU A 269 9.26 0.95 1.76
C GLU A 269 9.56 1.00 0.26
N LEU A 270 10.82 0.72 -0.10
CA LEU A 270 11.33 0.65 -1.45
C LEU A 270 11.91 -0.75 -1.65
N SER A 271 11.25 -1.57 -2.47
CA SER A 271 11.59 -2.98 -2.63
C SER A 271 11.72 -3.38 -4.10
N GLN A 272 12.90 -3.70 -4.59
CA GLN A 272 13.15 -4.08 -5.98
C GLN A 272 13.36 -5.58 -6.12
N ILE A 273 12.51 -6.22 -6.93
CA ILE A 273 12.67 -7.61 -7.37
C ILE A 273 13.46 -7.57 -8.67
N LYS A 274 14.65 -8.17 -8.70
CA LYS A 274 15.46 -8.28 -9.91
C LYS A 274 14.77 -9.22 -10.89
N ILE A 275 14.16 -8.67 -11.93
CA ILE A 275 13.58 -9.48 -13.02
C ILE A 275 14.54 -9.56 -14.21
N GLU A 276 15.39 -8.57 -14.48
CA GLU A 276 16.43 -8.59 -15.53
C GLU A 276 17.29 -7.31 -15.43
N PRO A 277 18.47 -7.20 -16.08
CA PRO A 277 19.19 -5.94 -16.13
C PRO A 277 18.38 -4.90 -16.92
N SER A 278 17.63 -4.08 -16.20
CA SER A 278 16.89 -2.97 -16.79
C SER A 278 17.88 -1.92 -17.32
N ASN A 279 17.71 -1.45 -18.56
CA ASN A 279 18.46 -0.34 -19.17
C ASN A 279 18.11 1.04 -18.54
N MET A 280 17.78 1.06 -17.25
CA MET A 280 17.13 2.17 -16.57
C MET A 280 18.09 2.87 -15.61
N ASP A 281 18.04 4.21 -15.57
CA ASP A 281 18.96 4.96 -14.70
C ASP A 281 18.77 4.56 -13.23
N SER A 282 19.86 4.14 -12.61
CA SER A 282 19.96 3.84 -11.18
C SER A 282 19.63 5.08 -10.33
N LEU A 283 19.03 4.84 -9.17
CA LEU A 283 18.60 5.91 -8.28
C LEU A 283 19.80 6.51 -7.53
N ALA A 284 19.93 7.83 -7.55
CA ALA A 284 21.00 8.53 -6.85
C ALA A 284 20.86 8.47 -5.31
N PHE A 285 21.99 8.28 -4.62
CA PHE A 285 22.08 8.33 -3.15
C PHE A 285 21.51 9.64 -2.59
N SER A 286 21.86 10.76 -3.20
CA SER A 286 21.42 12.09 -2.79
C SER A 286 19.89 12.23 -2.72
N LYS A 287 19.17 11.55 -3.61
CA LYS A 287 17.70 11.62 -3.69
C LYS A 287 17.01 10.86 -2.58
N VAL A 288 17.51 9.66 -2.22
CA VAL A 288 16.99 8.91 -1.06
C VAL A 288 17.24 9.71 0.22
N LEU A 289 18.45 10.24 0.38
CA LEU A 289 18.81 11.05 1.55
C LEU A 289 17.95 12.31 1.67
N ALA A 290 17.62 12.98 0.56
CA ALA A 290 16.73 14.13 0.57
C ALA A 290 15.32 13.78 1.11
N VAL A 291 14.77 12.61 0.76
CA VAL A 291 13.48 12.14 1.31
C VAL A 291 13.58 11.81 2.79
N LEU A 292 14.66 11.17 3.21
CA LEU A 292 14.90 10.87 4.62
C LEU A 292 15.04 12.14 5.45
N ASP A 293 15.77 13.14 4.97
CA ASP A 293 15.95 14.42 5.67
C ASP A 293 14.63 15.20 5.76
N ALA A 294 13.85 15.24 4.68
CA ALA A 294 12.56 15.92 4.66
C ALA A 294 11.52 15.32 5.62
N SER A 295 11.64 14.03 5.93
CA SER A 295 10.73 13.30 6.82
C SER A 295 11.39 12.86 8.14
N ARG A 296 12.55 13.43 8.49
CA ARG A 296 13.37 12.99 9.64
C ARG A 296 12.66 12.99 11.00
N GLY A 297 11.67 13.86 11.19
CA GLY A 297 10.91 13.97 12.44
C GLY A 297 9.76 12.97 12.59
N SER A 298 9.29 12.38 11.50
CA SER A 298 8.08 11.53 11.46
C SER A 298 8.34 10.08 11.08
N LEU A 299 9.48 9.79 10.45
CA LEU A 299 9.82 8.44 9.99
C LEU A 299 9.94 7.47 11.16
N ARG A 300 9.15 6.38 11.08
CA ARG A 300 9.12 5.28 12.05
C ARG A 300 9.64 3.99 11.43
N ARG A 301 9.36 3.74 10.15
CA ARG A 301 9.79 2.52 9.45
C ARG A 301 10.41 2.84 8.10
N ILE A 302 11.57 2.25 7.85
CA ILE A 302 12.27 2.28 6.56
C ILE A 302 12.53 0.85 6.12
N VAL A 303 12.24 0.54 4.85
CA VAL A 303 12.58 -0.74 4.19
C VAL A 303 13.21 -0.41 2.83
N LEU A 304 14.42 -0.87 2.58
CA LEU A 304 15.19 -0.67 1.35
C LEU A 304 15.70 -2.02 0.86
N ALA A 305 14.91 -2.77 0.09
CA ALA A 305 15.28 -4.11 -0.36
C ALA A 305 15.61 -4.12 -1.85
N GLY A 306 16.76 -4.65 -2.26
CA GLY A 306 17.14 -4.85 -3.66
C GLY A 306 17.34 -3.58 -4.49
N VAL A 307 17.29 -2.39 -3.88
CA VAL A 307 17.30 -1.10 -4.59
C VAL A 307 18.70 -0.81 -5.14
N GLU A 308 18.83 -0.67 -6.45
CA GLU A 308 20.08 -0.27 -7.08
C GLU A 308 20.30 1.24 -6.92
N LEU A 309 21.21 1.59 -6.01
CA LEU A 309 21.55 2.97 -5.74
C LEU A 309 22.93 3.32 -6.33
N ARG A 310 22.97 4.36 -7.17
CA ARG A 310 24.19 4.97 -7.69
C ARG A 310 24.76 5.92 -6.67
N ASP A 311 25.99 5.68 -6.25
CA ASP A 311 26.70 6.63 -5.39
C ASP A 311 27.15 7.85 -6.21
N ASP A 312 26.35 8.91 -6.14
CA ASP A 312 26.65 10.22 -6.73
C ASP A 312 27.32 11.18 -5.75
N LEU A 313 27.58 10.75 -4.51
CA LEU A 313 28.21 11.59 -3.50
C LEU A 313 29.68 11.86 -3.85
N GLN A 314 30.40 10.92 -4.46
CA GLN A 314 31.80 11.13 -4.85
C GLN A 314 31.99 12.25 -5.89
N SER A 315 31.06 12.38 -6.84
CA SER A 315 31.14 13.41 -7.90
C SER A 315 30.86 14.83 -7.41
N GLN A 316 30.21 15.00 -6.25
CA GLN A 316 29.88 16.32 -5.70
C GLN A 316 31.04 16.95 -4.90
N PHE A 317 32.03 16.15 -4.47
CA PHE A 317 33.16 16.60 -3.64
C PHE A 317 34.52 16.57 -4.37
N ALA A 318 34.51 16.43 -5.70
CA ALA A 318 35.72 16.54 -6.51
C ALA A 318 36.27 17.98 -6.58
N ASP A 319 35.44 18.98 -6.29
CA ASP A 319 35.81 20.40 -6.17
C ASP A 319 36.07 20.77 -4.71
N GLY A 320 37.27 20.45 -4.20
CA GLY A 320 38.05 21.23 -3.22
C GLY A 320 37.50 21.59 -1.82
N ASP A 321 36.21 21.48 -1.54
CA ASP A 321 35.58 21.94 -0.29
C ASP A 321 35.14 20.73 0.55
N SER A 322 36.12 20.12 1.20
CA SER A 322 35.99 18.82 1.86
C SER A 322 35.30 18.93 3.23
N SER A 323 33.97 19.03 3.23
CA SER A 323 33.17 18.52 4.35
C SER A 323 31.92 17.81 3.83
N LEU A 324 31.80 16.53 4.15
CA LEU A 324 30.56 15.78 3.92
C LEU A 324 29.43 16.48 4.69
N PRO A 325 28.21 16.63 4.13
CA PRO A 325 27.10 17.28 4.82
C PRO A 325 26.85 16.62 6.19
N PRO A 326 26.21 17.28 7.15
CA PRO A 326 25.94 16.63 8.44
C PRO A 326 25.08 15.36 8.26
N PRO A 327 25.28 14.32 9.09
CA PRO A 327 24.44 13.13 9.05
C PRO A 327 23.00 13.44 9.51
N ILE A 328 22.04 12.75 8.90
CA ILE A 328 20.60 12.92 9.11
C ILE A 328 20.19 12.16 10.38
N ALA A 329 19.69 12.88 11.39
CA ALA A 329 19.17 12.28 12.61
C ALA A 329 17.71 11.84 12.47
N LEU A 330 17.47 10.53 12.53
CA LEU A 330 16.15 9.91 12.41
C LEU A 330 15.60 9.52 13.80
N SER A 331 15.41 10.50 14.69
CA SER A 331 15.14 10.26 16.12
C SER A 331 13.86 9.48 16.43
N SER A 332 12.85 9.55 15.55
CA SER A 332 11.56 8.86 15.70
C SER A 332 11.54 7.43 15.14
N LEU A 333 12.67 6.95 14.62
CA LEU A 333 12.74 5.69 13.91
C LEU A 333 12.58 4.49 14.85
N GLU A 334 11.67 3.59 14.51
CA GLU A 334 11.41 2.34 15.22
C GLU A 334 12.07 1.15 14.53
N SER A 335 12.14 1.19 13.20
CA SER A 335 12.56 0.07 12.36
C SER A 335 13.27 0.54 11.09
N ILE A 336 14.46 0.01 10.80
CA ILE A 336 15.11 0.10 9.49
C ILE A 336 15.45 -1.29 8.98
N GLU A 337 15.11 -1.53 7.72
CA GLU A 337 15.38 -2.76 6.99
C GLU A 337 16.07 -2.43 5.68
N ILE A 338 17.17 -3.10 5.40
CA ILE A 338 17.96 -2.96 4.18
C ILE A 338 18.20 -4.38 3.66
N GLY A 339 17.87 -4.67 2.42
CA GLY A 339 17.94 -6.00 1.82
C GLY A 339 18.65 -5.98 0.47
N ASP A 340 19.32 -7.07 0.09
CA ASP A 340 19.84 -7.33 -1.26
C ASP A 340 20.61 -6.16 -1.91
N TRP A 341 21.41 -5.45 -1.12
CA TRP A 341 22.20 -4.30 -1.57
C TRP A 341 23.41 -4.74 -2.41
N GLU A 342 23.50 -4.27 -3.66
CA GLU A 342 24.50 -4.79 -4.62
C GLU A 342 25.94 -4.36 -4.34
N LEU A 343 26.16 -3.08 -4.00
CA LEU A 343 27.50 -2.50 -3.82
C LEU A 343 27.77 -2.28 -2.33
N GLN A 344 28.42 -3.23 -1.67
CA GLN A 344 28.64 -3.20 -0.22
C GLN A 344 29.39 -1.95 0.28
N GLY A 345 30.34 -1.43 -0.51
CA GLY A 345 31.04 -0.18 -0.19
C GLY A 345 30.15 1.07 -0.23
N SER A 346 29.01 1.02 -0.93
CA SER A 346 28.05 2.13 -0.98
C SER A 346 27.04 2.06 0.18
N LEU A 347 26.69 0.86 0.66
CA LEU A 347 25.87 0.70 1.87
C LEU A 347 26.52 1.35 3.09
N ALA A 348 27.81 1.10 3.26
CA ALA A 348 28.66 1.69 4.27
C ALA A 348 28.56 3.22 4.31
N ARG A 349 28.78 3.86 3.16
CA ARG A 349 28.69 5.32 3.02
C ARG A 349 27.28 5.81 3.28
N PHE A 350 26.26 5.10 2.81
CA PHE A 350 24.86 5.44 3.07
C PHE A 350 24.55 5.44 4.57
N LEU A 351 24.94 4.40 5.30
CA LEU A 351 24.71 4.29 6.75
C LEU A 351 25.45 5.38 7.54
N GLN A 352 26.65 5.78 7.12
CA GLN A 352 27.36 6.92 7.73
C GLN A 352 26.60 8.25 7.61
N ARG A 353 25.66 8.37 6.66
CA ARG A 353 24.80 9.55 6.53
C ARG A 353 23.64 9.55 7.52
N LEU A 354 23.43 8.49 8.29
CA LEU A 354 22.26 8.32 9.16
C LEU A 354 22.67 8.22 10.63
N ARG A 355 22.00 8.99 11.49
CA ARG A 355 22.03 8.81 12.95
C ARG A 355 20.73 8.15 13.38
N LEU A 356 20.84 6.89 13.80
CA LEU A 356 19.71 6.06 14.21
C LEU A 356 19.56 6.06 15.74
N PRO A 357 18.34 6.11 16.28
CA PRO A 357 18.12 6.06 17.71
C PRO A 357 18.46 4.66 18.23
N PRO A 358 18.92 4.55 19.49
CA PRO A 358 19.38 3.29 20.03
C PRO A 358 18.24 2.27 20.13
N SER A 359 17.00 2.70 20.35
CA SER A 359 15.84 1.82 20.40
C SER A 359 15.43 1.21 19.05
N ALA A 360 15.90 1.77 17.92
CA ALA A 360 15.49 1.33 16.60
C ALA A 360 15.96 -0.09 16.28
N SER A 361 15.01 -0.89 15.81
CA SER A 361 15.25 -2.21 15.23
C SER A 361 15.93 -2.04 13.88
N LYS A 362 17.12 -2.61 13.68
CA LYS A 362 17.84 -2.58 12.41
C LYS A 362 17.73 -3.96 11.74
N CYS A 363 17.80 -4.05 10.44
CA CYS A 363 17.59 -5.30 9.70
C CYS A 363 18.40 -5.11 8.42
N ILE A 364 19.45 -5.90 8.19
CA ILE A 364 20.35 -5.71 7.04
C ILE A 364 20.57 -7.09 6.47
N TRP A 365 20.07 -7.39 5.29
CA TRP A 365 20.05 -8.71 4.68
C TRP A 365 20.53 -8.69 3.23
N GLY A 366 20.96 -9.82 2.66
CA GLY A 366 21.27 -9.94 1.25
C GLY A 366 21.87 -11.31 0.85
N THR A 367 21.72 -11.65 -0.43
CA THR A 367 22.24 -12.89 -1.05
C THR A 367 23.76 -12.98 -1.14
N ARG A 368 24.50 -11.88 -0.96
CA ARG A 368 25.98 -11.82 -1.03
C ARG A 368 26.51 -10.83 -0.01
N LEU A 369 26.51 -11.19 1.27
CA LEU A 369 27.14 -10.39 2.33
C LEU A 369 28.59 -10.84 2.47
N ALA A 370 29.56 -10.02 2.05
CA ALA A 370 30.98 -10.35 2.20
C ALA A 370 31.47 -9.79 3.56
N PRO A 371 32.12 -10.60 4.42
CA PRO A 371 32.46 -10.22 5.80
C PRO A 371 33.33 -8.95 5.89
N ASN A 372 34.23 -8.77 4.93
CA ASN A 372 35.23 -7.70 4.93
C ASN A 372 34.65 -6.31 4.62
N ALA A 373 33.42 -6.23 4.11
CA ALA A 373 32.81 -4.96 3.67
C ALA A 373 31.82 -4.37 4.68
N ILE A 374 31.36 -5.16 5.66
CA ILE A 374 30.32 -4.75 6.61
C ILE A 374 30.93 -4.40 7.98
N GLY A 375 32.09 -4.99 8.33
CA GLY A 375 32.72 -4.89 9.64
C GLY A 375 32.84 -3.48 10.25
N PRO A 376 33.25 -2.43 9.51
CA PRO A 376 33.33 -1.07 10.07
C PRO A 376 32.00 -0.30 10.09
N PHE A 377 30.92 -0.81 9.48
CA PHE A 377 29.76 -0.01 9.08
C PHE A 377 28.40 -0.50 9.59
N ILE A 378 28.35 -1.65 10.27
CA ILE A 378 27.10 -2.11 10.91
C ILE A 378 26.58 -1.05 11.90
N LEU A 379 27.45 -0.19 12.43
CA LEU A 379 27.08 0.81 13.42
C LEU A 379 27.73 2.16 13.10
N PRO A 380 26.96 3.27 13.16
CA PRO A 380 27.54 4.60 13.05
C PRO A 380 28.56 4.78 14.18
N SER A 381 29.80 5.07 13.82
CA SER A 381 30.86 5.49 14.72
C SER A 381 30.43 6.79 15.41
N SER A 382 29.82 6.68 16.58
CA SER A 382 29.77 7.78 17.53
C SER A 382 31.11 7.78 18.26
N GLU A 383 32.05 8.60 17.79
CA GLU A 383 33.26 8.92 18.55
C GLU A 383 32.97 9.73 19.83
N THR A 384 31.70 10.04 20.13
CA THR A 384 31.34 10.97 21.21
C THR A 384 30.37 10.44 22.26
N ASP A 385 29.82 9.23 22.12
CA ASP A 385 28.88 8.68 23.11
C ASP A 385 29.44 7.42 23.80
N SER A 386 29.38 7.45 25.13
CA SER A 386 29.80 6.37 26.02
C SER A 386 29.26 4.98 25.61
N PRO A 387 30.05 3.90 25.76
CA PRO A 387 29.84 2.57 25.18
C PRO A 387 28.62 1.76 25.71
N GLY A 388 27.68 2.41 26.40
CA GLY A 388 26.54 1.73 27.04
C GLY A 388 25.19 1.88 26.34
N ASN A 389 25.07 2.70 25.28
CA ASN A 389 23.75 3.14 24.81
C ASN A 389 23.31 2.60 23.44
N HIS A 390 24.13 1.85 22.71
CA HIS A 390 23.74 1.30 21.40
C HIS A 390 23.03 -0.06 21.54
N ALA A 391 21.82 -0.04 22.09
CA ALA A 391 20.99 -1.24 22.17
C ALA A 391 20.47 -1.63 20.78
N ILE A 392 21.33 -2.21 19.93
CA ILE A 392 20.92 -2.79 18.65
C ILE A 392 19.74 -3.74 18.92
N SER A 393 18.51 -3.28 18.64
CA SER A 393 17.33 -4.04 18.98
C SER A 393 16.95 -5.03 17.87
N ARG A 394 17.62 -4.93 16.72
CA ARG A 394 17.63 -5.88 15.60
C ARG A 394 18.78 -5.55 14.64
N ILE A 395 19.43 -6.53 14.00
CA ILE A 395 20.12 -6.50 12.68
C ILE A 395 19.85 -7.89 12.15
N VAL A 396 19.25 -8.10 10.97
CA VAL A 396 18.81 -9.39 10.39
C VAL A 396 19.53 -9.58 9.05
N LEU A 397 20.56 -10.42 8.97
CA LEU A 397 21.36 -10.77 7.77
C LEU A 397 20.77 -11.90 6.93
N SER A 398 19.54 -11.73 6.46
CA SER A 398 18.76 -12.71 5.67
C SER A 398 19.23 -12.92 4.21
N SER A 399 18.96 -14.06 3.58
CA SER A 399 18.60 -14.08 2.16
C SER A 399 17.36 -14.95 1.96
N THR A 400 16.48 -14.54 1.05
CA THR A 400 15.05 -14.94 0.97
C THR A 400 14.71 -16.40 1.33
N ALA A 401 13.67 -16.56 2.17
CA ALA A 401 12.81 -17.72 2.47
C ALA A 401 13.40 -19.13 2.72
N ARG A 402 14.68 -19.38 2.44
CA ARG A 402 15.38 -20.68 2.61
C ARG A 402 16.85 -20.53 3.00
N ALA A 403 17.29 -19.35 3.42
CA ALA A 403 18.69 -19.09 3.67
C ALA A 403 18.96 -18.14 4.85
N ASP A 404 20.23 -18.22 5.23
CA ASP A 404 21.16 -17.49 6.10
C ASP A 404 20.61 -16.17 6.65
N MET A 405 20.60 -15.99 7.96
CA MET A 405 20.08 -14.86 8.73
C MET A 405 20.97 -14.61 9.96
N ILE A 406 21.31 -13.37 10.30
CA ILE A 406 21.83 -13.03 11.64
C ILE A 406 20.98 -11.91 12.20
N ALA A 407 20.13 -12.16 13.21
CA ALA A 407 19.23 -11.18 13.85
C ALA A 407 19.82 -10.58 15.16
N PHE A 408 19.33 -9.44 15.64
CA PHE A 408 19.42 -9.08 17.07
C PHE A 408 17.98 -8.88 17.59
N HIS A 409 17.69 -9.12 18.87
CA HIS A 409 16.38 -8.81 19.45
C HIS A 409 16.43 -8.77 20.96
N LYS A 410 16.13 -7.61 21.56
CA LYS A 410 16.04 -7.45 23.02
C LYS A 410 17.24 -8.07 23.75
N GLY A 411 18.45 -7.77 23.25
CA GLY A 411 19.69 -8.33 23.77
C GLY A 411 19.97 -9.78 23.36
N SER A 412 19.28 -10.37 22.38
CA SER A 412 19.60 -11.70 21.85
C SER A 412 20.14 -11.62 20.43
N LEU A 413 21.24 -12.29 20.12
CA LEU A 413 21.74 -12.51 18.76
C LEU A 413 21.04 -13.75 18.17
N TYR A 414 20.53 -13.68 16.96
CA TYR A 414 19.97 -14.83 16.25
C TYR A 414 20.91 -15.15 15.09
N ILE A 415 21.14 -16.41 14.79
CA ILE A 415 21.84 -16.85 13.59
C ILE A 415 21.01 -17.99 13.00
N ASN A 416 20.70 -17.91 11.72
CA ASN A 416 19.84 -18.82 11.00
C ASN A 416 20.42 -19.08 9.60
N GLY A 417 20.05 -20.20 8.99
CA GLY A 417 20.55 -20.68 7.70
C GLY A 417 21.96 -21.29 7.68
N ASN A 418 22.51 -21.40 6.48
CA ASN A 418 23.75 -22.05 6.05
C ASN A 418 25.01 -21.16 6.19
N LEU A 419 25.09 -20.33 7.24
CA LEU A 419 26.27 -19.51 7.51
C LEU A 419 27.33 -20.33 8.24
N SER A 420 28.53 -20.42 7.69
CA SER A 420 29.68 -20.97 8.42
C SER A 420 30.18 -19.97 9.47
N PHE A 421 30.88 -20.46 10.49
CA PHE A 421 31.48 -19.58 11.51
C PHE A 421 32.44 -18.55 10.91
N GLU A 422 33.15 -18.91 9.84
CA GLU A 422 34.06 -18.02 9.11
C GLU A 422 33.32 -16.84 8.46
N ASP A 423 32.05 -17.04 8.05
CA ASP A 423 31.26 -16.01 7.38
C ASP A 423 30.82 -14.90 8.33
N TYR A 424 30.57 -15.22 9.61
CA TYR A 424 30.01 -14.25 10.56
C TYR A 424 30.89 -13.90 11.74
N SER A 425 31.91 -14.70 12.07
CA SER A 425 32.86 -14.34 13.13
C SER A 425 33.55 -12.99 12.93
N PRO A 426 33.88 -12.52 11.70
CA PRO A 426 34.47 -11.20 11.51
C PRO A 426 33.53 -10.06 11.91
N LEU A 427 32.21 -10.27 11.82
CA LEU A 427 31.20 -9.29 12.23
C LEU A 427 31.14 -9.13 13.76
N LEU A 428 31.65 -10.13 14.49
CA LEU A 428 31.61 -10.20 15.95
C LEU A 428 32.93 -9.74 16.60
N ASN A 429 33.95 -9.39 15.81
CA ASN A 429 35.29 -9.05 16.31
C ASN A 429 35.33 -7.75 17.13
N ASP A 430 34.40 -6.81 16.91
CA ASP A 430 34.28 -5.61 17.77
C ASP A 430 33.41 -5.90 19.01
N THR A 431 34.04 -6.51 20.00
CA THR A 431 33.41 -6.91 21.27
C THR A 431 32.78 -5.77 22.07
N SER A 432 33.20 -4.52 21.86
CA SER A 432 32.64 -3.35 22.56
C SER A 432 31.16 -3.15 22.25
N GLN A 433 30.73 -3.58 21.07
CA GLN A 433 29.38 -3.40 20.54
C GLN A 433 28.41 -4.49 21.01
N PHE A 434 28.93 -5.67 21.37
CA PHE A 434 28.14 -6.84 21.77
C PHE A 434 28.02 -7.00 23.29
N GLN A 435 28.49 -6.03 24.07
CA GLN A 435 28.34 -6.04 25.51
C GLN A 435 26.86 -6.02 25.95
N SER A 436 25.94 -5.57 25.11
CA SER A 436 24.50 -5.59 25.40
C SER A 436 23.80 -6.92 25.03
N VAL A 437 24.54 -7.90 24.50
CA VAL A 437 23.99 -9.20 24.08
C VAL A 437 24.03 -10.18 25.26
N HIS A 438 22.84 -10.61 25.69
CA HIS A 438 22.57 -11.53 26.78
C HIS A 438 21.98 -12.88 26.34
N GLY A 439 21.59 -13.03 25.06
CA GLY A 439 21.05 -14.27 24.50
C GLY A 439 21.62 -14.59 23.13
N LEU A 440 21.63 -15.89 22.78
CA LEU A 440 21.99 -16.37 21.45
C LEU A 440 20.99 -17.44 21.02
N VAL A 441 20.44 -17.28 19.83
CA VAL A 441 19.45 -18.18 19.22
C VAL A 441 20.01 -18.67 17.89
N LEU A 442 20.47 -19.91 17.86
CA LEU A 442 20.88 -20.56 16.62
C LEU A 442 19.71 -21.40 16.11
N THR A 443 19.30 -21.23 14.86
CA THR A 443 18.54 -22.29 14.18
C THR A 443 19.53 -23.37 13.70
N PRO A 444 19.08 -24.53 13.20
CA PRO A 444 19.99 -25.57 12.73
C PRO A 444 20.96 -24.99 11.70
N LEU A 445 22.24 -24.91 12.09
CA LEU A 445 23.32 -24.53 11.20
C LEU A 445 23.56 -25.71 10.26
N SER A 446 23.82 -25.41 9.00
CA SER A 446 24.24 -26.41 8.01
C SER A 446 25.54 -27.11 8.39
N THR A 447 26.44 -26.37 9.04
CA THR A 447 27.70 -26.85 9.60
C THR A 447 27.64 -26.69 11.13
N PRO A 448 27.79 -27.80 11.89
CA PRO A 448 27.84 -27.70 13.34
C PRO A 448 29.09 -26.96 13.77
N LEU A 449 28.95 -26.03 14.71
CA LEU A 449 30.07 -25.29 15.30
C LEU A 449 31.00 -26.24 16.06
N THR A 450 32.31 -26.10 15.83
CA THR A 450 33.32 -26.84 16.59
C THR A 450 33.43 -26.28 18.02
N VAL A 451 34.13 -27.00 18.90
CA VAL A 451 34.41 -26.53 20.27
C VAL A 451 35.23 -25.23 20.25
N GLU A 452 36.13 -25.08 19.28
CA GLU A 452 36.92 -23.87 19.09
C GLU A 452 36.05 -22.69 18.64
N ASP A 453 35.12 -22.93 17.70
CA ASP A 453 34.16 -21.91 17.24
C ASP A 453 33.25 -21.44 18.37
N TRP A 454 32.71 -22.37 19.17
CA TRP A 454 31.92 -22.02 20.36
C TRP A 454 32.73 -21.22 21.38
N THR A 455 33.98 -21.61 21.61
CA THR A 455 34.88 -20.91 22.54
C THR A 455 35.19 -19.51 22.04
N HIS A 456 35.42 -19.35 20.74
CA HIS A 456 35.64 -18.05 20.11
C HIS A 456 34.38 -17.19 20.20
N LEU A 457 33.20 -17.74 19.84
CA LEU A 457 31.92 -17.05 19.90
C LEU A 457 31.60 -16.52 21.31
N PHE A 458 31.79 -17.33 22.36
CA PHE A 458 31.54 -16.90 23.74
C PHE A 458 32.56 -15.88 24.25
N ARG A 459 33.79 -15.85 23.71
CA ARG A 459 34.73 -14.74 24.00
C ARG A 459 34.25 -13.43 23.39
N LEU A 460 33.68 -13.49 22.19
CA LEU A 460 33.15 -12.32 21.50
C LEU A 460 31.84 -11.80 22.13
N LEU A 461 31.08 -12.67 22.80
CA LEU A 461 29.79 -12.39 23.41
C LEU A 461 29.83 -12.66 24.93
N PRO A 462 30.59 -11.87 25.71
CA PRO A 462 30.93 -12.18 27.11
C PRO A 462 29.73 -12.19 28.06
N ASN A 463 28.60 -11.61 27.67
CA ASN A 463 27.41 -11.45 28.50
C ASN A 463 26.30 -12.48 28.24
N ILE A 464 26.53 -13.45 27.34
CA ILE A 464 25.65 -14.61 27.19
C ILE A 464 25.87 -15.54 28.39
N ARG A 465 24.84 -15.66 29.23
CA ARG A 465 24.87 -16.61 30.35
C ARG A 465 24.62 -18.03 29.81
N LYS A 466 25.45 -18.97 30.27
CA LYS A 466 25.30 -20.41 30.00
C LYS A 466 23.97 -20.96 30.45
#